data_AF-A0A523RKJ8-F1
#
_entry.id   AF-A0A523RKJ8-F1
#
_cell.length_a   1.000
_cell.length_b   1.000
_cell.length_c   1.000
_cell.angle_alpha   90.00
_cell.angle_beta   90.00
_cell.angle_gamma   90.00
#
_symmetry.space_group_name_H-M   'P 1'
#
loop_
_entity.id
_entity.type
_entity.pdbx_description
1 polymer ?
#
loop_
_entity_poly.entity_id
_entity_poly.type
_entity_poly.pdbx_seq_one_letter_code
_entity_poly.pdbx_strand_id
1 'polypeptide(L)'
;MSIKKEDIRESVFTGRTPLTIILVIDVSLSMKRSMDQIREFLERLESETRGSKDRTGIVAFKDSGAVEIQAPTTNWNKIYRALGRLKISGLTPLAEALRKSLETIRRERMRNDDIEPLVILISDFSPNIPLAQSIGPGHERYTPVQDLVRTARLVRKAKVRLAAVTVDPEQSKWPKFLKRPYHEALELAAMLRMRKEGLQDPIETILKVDEFRTTFGAFLVARAAGGRAYLSQELMKESSILGTLLSSGRSRTRLREQDLRSVEVYLPK
;
A
#
# COMPACT_ATOMS: atom_id res chain seq x y z
N MET A 1 -30.83 0.22 40.69
CA MET A 1 -30.75 0.38 39.22
C MET A 1 -29.28 0.18 38.85
N SER A 2 -28.91 -1.04 38.45
CA SER A 2 -27.52 -1.35 38.11
C SER A 2 -27.28 -1.07 36.64
N ILE A 3 -26.24 -0.28 36.36
CA ILE A 3 -25.77 -0.03 35.00
C ILE A 3 -25.09 -1.33 34.54
N LYS A 4 -25.60 -1.96 33.47
CA LYS A 4 -24.98 -3.14 32.86
C LYS A 4 -23.92 -2.71 31.86
N LYS A 5 -22.99 -3.60 31.51
CA LYS A 5 -21.98 -3.35 30.44
C LYS A 5 -22.62 -2.95 29.10
N GLU A 6 -23.85 -3.38 28.88
CA GLU A 6 -24.72 -3.10 27.73
C GLU A 6 -25.21 -1.63 27.69
N ASP A 7 -25.27 -0.99 28.88
CA ASP A 7 -25.74 0.39 29.06
C ASP A 7 -24.62 1.42 28.83
N ILE A 8 -23.37 0.96 28.67
CA ILE A 8 -22.25 1.80 28.25
C ILE A 8 -22.36 2.03 26.74
N ARG A 9 -23.23 2.96 26.34
CA ARG A 9 -23.08 3.61 25.03
C ARG A 9 -21.95 4.61 25.15
N GLU A 10 -20.74 4.15 24.86
CA GLU A 10 -19.58 5.02 24.75
C GLU A 10 -19.84 6.02 23.62
N SER A 11 -20.15 7.26 23.97
CA SER A 11 -20.14 8.38 23.03
C SER A 11 -18.68 8.73 22.74
N VAL A 12 -18.04 7.98 21.83
CA VAL A 12 -16.67 8.29 21.38
C VAL A 12 -16.76 9.34 20.28
N PHE A 13 -16.97 10.59 20.66
CA PHE A 13 -16.67 11.74 19.79
C PHE A 13 -15.54 12.57 20.40
N THR A 14 -14.41 11.94 20.66
CA THR A 14 -13.11 12.63 20.59
C THR A 14 -12.78 12.74 19.11
N GLY A 15 -13.03 13.92 18.53
CA GLY A 15 -12.83 14.15 17.09
C GLY A 15 -11.44 13.74 16.66
N ARG A 16 -11.33 12.60 15.99
CA ARG A 16 -10.08 12.15 15.38
C ARG A 16 -9.69 13.15 14.28
N THR A 17 -8.40 13.45 14.17
CA THR A 17 -7.85 14.21 13.03
C THR A 17 -8.38 13.62 11.71
N PRO A 18 -9.07 14.42 10.87
CA PRO A 18 -9.64 13.93 9.63
C PRO A 18 -8.59 13.30 8.72
N LEU A 19 -8.93 12.16 8.14
CA LEU A 19 -8.08 11.47 7.18
C LEU A 19 -8.16 12.17 5.82
N THR A 20 -7.02 12.31 5.18
CA THR A 20 -6.95 12.54 3.73
C THR A 20 -6.42 11.28 3.08
N ILE A 21 -7.31 10.53 2.44
CA ILE A 21 -7.02 9.24 1.83
C ILE A 21 -6.76 9.47 0.34
N ILE A 22 -5.57 9.13 -0.14
CA ILE A 22 -5.24 9.10 -1.57
C ILE A 22 -5.19 7.65 -2.01
N LEU A 23 -6.16 7.26 -2.83
CA LEU A 23 -6.20 5.97 -3.50
C LEU A 23 -5.32 6.06 -4.75
N VAL A 24 -4.22 5.33 -4.76
CA VAL A 24 -3.39 5.16 -5.95
C VAL A 24 -3.77 3.84 -6.59
N ILE A 25 -4.40 3.88 -7.76
CA ILE A 25 -4.98 2.69 -8.39
C ILE A 25 -4.23 2.36 -9.67
N ASP A 26 -3.75 1.12 -9.74
CA ASP A 26 -3.19 0.55 -10.97
C ASP A 26 -4.29 0.23 -11.99
N VAL A 27 -4.10 0.75 -13.20
CA VAL A 27 -5.04 0.63 -14.33
C VAL A 27 -4.42 -0.19 -15.46
N SER A 28 -3.47 -1.06 -15.15
CA SER A 28 -2.91 -2.02 -16.08
C SER A 28 -3.96 -3.05 -16.55
N LEU A 29 -3.68 -3.76 -17.64
CA LEU A 29 -4.61 -4.74 -18.21
C LEU A 29 -4.94 -5.89 -17.25
N SER A 30 -4.00 -6.30 -16.40
CA SER A 30 -4.21 -7.33 -15.37
C SER A 30 -5.23 -6.88 -14.33
N MET A 31 -5.24 -5.58 -13.98
CA MET A 31 -6.15 -4.98 -13.01
C MET A 31 -7.61 -4.91 -13.49
N LYS A 32 -7.87 -5.08 -14.80
CA LYS A 32 -9.24 -5.11 -15.34
C LYS A 32 -10.10 -6.17 -14.65
N ARG A 33 -9.52 -7.34 -14.32
CA ARG A 33 -10.24 -8.44 -13.65
C ARG A 33 -10.45 -8.19 -12.16
N SER A 34 -9.72 -7.25 -11.57
CA SER A 34 -9.79 -6.92 -10.15
C SER A 34 -10.68 -5.71 -9.86
N MET A 35 -11.32 -5.11 -10.87
CA MET A 35 -12.14 -3.91 -10.67
C MET A 35 -13.29 -4.13 -9.67
N ASP A 36 -13.92 -5.31 -9.68
CA ASP A 36 -14.98 -5.65 -8.72
C ASP A 36 -14.44 -5.74 -7.29
N GLN A 37 -13.25 -6.31 -7.10
CA GLN A 37 -12.58 -6.36 -5.80
C GLN A 37 -12.17 -4.98 -5.30
N ILE A 38 -11.69 -4.10 -6.20
CA ILE A 38 -11.39 -2.71 -5.87
C ILE A 38 -12.66 -2.01 -5.42
N ARG A 39 -13.77 -2.19 -6.16
CA ARG A 39 -15.05 -1.60 -5.81
C ARG A 39 -15.53 -2.06 -4.44
N GLU A 40 -15.48 -3.36 -4.15
CA GLU A 40 -15.85 -3.92 -2.85
C GLU A 40 -14.99 -3.33 -1.72
N PHE A 41 -13.68 -3.20 -1.94
CA PHE A 41 -12.77 -2.54 -1.00
C PHE A 41 -13.13 -1.07 -0.76
N LEU A 42 -13.49 -0.34 -1.83
CA LEU A 42 -13.92 1.06 -1.72
C LEU A 42 -15.27 1.21 -1.01
N GLU A 43 -16.22 0.31 -1.23
CA GLU A 43 -17.51 0.29 -0.52
C GLU A 43 -17.31 0.04 0.99
N ARG A 44 -16.34 -0.80 1.36
CA ARG A 44 -15.94 -1.02 2.75
C ARG A 44 -15.23 0.21 3.35
N LEU A 45 -14.39 0.91 2.59
CA LEU A 45 -13.82 2.19 3.03
C LEU A 45 -14.87 3.29 3.16
N GLU A 46 -15.86 3.35 2.27
CA GLU A 46 -16.98 4.28 2.38
C GLU A 46 -17.75 4.06 3.67
N SER A 47 -18.08 2.82 4.01
CA SER A 47 -18.86 2.54 5.21
C SER A 47 -18.14 2.98 6.50
N GLU A 48 -16.81 2.89 6.54
CA GLU A 48 -15.99 3.34 7.67
C GLU A 48 -15.75 4.86 7.70
N THR A 49 -15.87 5.55 6.56
CA THR A 49 -15.70 7.02 6.46
C THR A 49 -17.04 7.77 6.41
N ARG A 50 -18.17 7.05 6.41
CA ARG A 50 -19.49 7.65 6.28
C ARG A 50 -19.79 8.54 7.49
N GLY A 51 -20.13 9.80 7.22
CA GLY A 51 -20.41 10.79 8.26
C GLY A 51 -19.17 11.39 8.93
N SER A 52 -17.96 10.97 8.54
CA SER A 52 -16.72 11.61 8.99
C SER A 52 -16.37 12.82 8.10
N LYS A 53 -15.36 13.57 8.53
CA LYS A 53 -14.75 14.66 7.73
C LYS A 53 -13.65 14.14 6.80
N ASP A 54 -13.51 12.83 6.68
CA ASP A 54 -12.45 12.22 5.88
C ASP A 54 -12.68 12.50 4.39
N ARG A 55 -11.60 12.80 3.69
CA ARG A 55 -11.63 13.11 2.26
C ARG A 55 -10.85 12.08 1.49
N THR A 56 -11.48 11.49 0.49
CA THR A 56 -10.87 10.48 -0.37
C THR A 56 -10.64 11.06 -1.76
N GLY A 57 -9.46 10.82 -2.34
CA GLY A 57 -9.11 11.18 -3.72
C GLY A 57 -8.56 9.98 -4.49
N ILE A 58 -8.51 10.08 -5.81
CA ILE A 58 -7.95 9.05 -6.70
C ILE A 58 -6.84 9.64 -7.56
N VAL A 59 -5.69 8.98 -7.54
CA VAL A 59 -4.59 9.14 -8.49
C VAL A 59 -4.48 7.86 -9.30
N ALA A 60 -4.37 7.98 -10.62
CA ALA A 60 -4.21 6.83 -11.52
C ALA A 60 -3.11 7.09 -12.54
N PHE A 61 -2.68 6.02 -13.20
CA PHE A 61 -1.66 6.04 -14.25
C PHE A 61 -2.31 6.41 -15.59
N LYS A 62 -1.69 7.31 -16.35
CA LYS A 62 -2.16 7.68 -17.69
C LYS A 62 -0.98 8.06 -18.57
N ASP A 63 -0.87 7.40 -19.73
CA ASP A 63 -0.05 7.81 -20.89
C ASP A 63 1.34 8.32 -20.50
N SER A 64 2.17 7.43 -19.90
CA SER A 64 3.53 7.70 -19.39
C SER A 64 3.66 8.55 -18.11
N GLY A 65 2.57 8.91 -17.44
CA GLY A 65 2.60 9.68 -16.19
C GLY A 65 1.53 9.29 -15.18
N ALA A 66 1.43 10.08 -14.12
CA ALA A 66 0.38 9.96 -13.10
C ALA A 66 -0.52 11.20 -13.08
N VAL A 67 -1.84 10.96 -13.00
CA VAL A 67 -2.85 12.01 -13.05
C VAL A 67 -3.77 11.91 -11.85
N GLU A 68 -4.08 13.05 -11.25
CA GLU A 68 -5.16 13.15 -10.27
C GLU A 68 -6.51 13.08 -11.01
N ILE A 69 -7.21 11.96 -10.83
CA ILE A 69 -8.51 11.72 -11.46
C ILE A 69 -9.63 12.37 -10.64
N GLN A 70 -9.46 12.36 -9.31
CA GLN A 70 -10.39 12.98 -8.38
C GLN A 70 -9.61 13.58 -7.21
N ALA A 71 -9.67 14.90 -7.07
CA ALA A 71 -9.18 15.58 -5.89
C ALA A 71 -9.94 15.11 -4.64
N PRO A 72 -9.31 15.14 -3.44
CA PRO A 72 -9.93 14.64 -2.21
C PRO A 72 -11.31 15.25 -1.94
N THR A 73 -12.31 14.42 -1.64
CA THR A 73 -13.69 14.85 -1.37
C THR A 73 -14.36 13.91 -0.38
N THR A 74 -15.31 14.42 0.39
CA THR A 74 -16.20 13.60 1.24
C THR A 74 -17.29 12.88 0.43
N ASN A 75 -17.47 13.25 -0.85
CA ASN A 75 -18.54 12.73 -1.70
C ASN A 75 -18.09 11.49 -2.48
N TRP A 76 -18.44 10.31 -1.95
CA TRP A 76 -18.13 9.02 -2.56
C TRP A 76 -18.73 8.82 -3.96
N ASN A 77 -19.85 9.46 -4.29
CA ASN A 77 -20.38 9.39 -5.67
C ASN A 77 -19.41 9.98 -6.70
N LYS A 78 -18.59 10.97 -6.32
CA LYS A 78 -17.53 11.50 -7.19
C LYS A 78 -16.38 10.49 -7.33
N ILE A 79 -16.08 9.75 -6.27
CA ILE A 79 -15.05 8.70 -6.25
C ILE A 79 -15.44 7.53 -7.16
N TYR A 80 -16.66 7.01 -7.05
CA TYR A 80 -17.13 5.93 -7.94
C TYR A 80 -17.22 6.38 -9.41
N ARG A 81 -17.68 7.61 -9.67
CA ARG A 81 -17.68 8.19 -11.02
C ARG A 81 -16.26 8.37 -11.57
N ALA A 82 -15.30 8.71 -10.74
CA ALA A 82 -13.90 8.78 -11.12
C ALA A 82 -13.31 7.39 -11.40
N LEU A 83 -13.61 6.40 -10.57
CA LEU A 83 -13.22 5.00 -10.76
C LEU A 83 -13.74 4.45 -12.11
N GLY A 84 -15.01 4.68 -12.44
CA GLY A 84 -15.59 4.24 -13.71
C GLY A 84 -15.03 4.92 -14.97
N ARG A 85 -14.33 6.05 -14.82
CA ARG A 85 -13.67 6.78 -15.93
C ARG A 85 -12.22 6.38 -16.14
N LEU A 86 -11.67 5.52 -15.30
CA LEU A 86 -10.31 5.04 -15.44
C LEU A 86 -10.17 4.24 -16.74
N LYS A 87 -9.34 4.74 -17.65
CA LYS A 87 -8.99 4.03 -18.89
C LYS A 87 -7.75 3.19 -18.62
N ILE A 88 -7.78 1.95 -19.12
CA ILE A 88 -6.64 1.05 -19.03
C ILE A 88 -5.46 1.67 -19.80
N SER A 89 -4.30 1.77 -19.16
CA SER A 89 -3.09 2.34 -19.74
C SER A 89 -1.90 1.42 -19.49
N GLY A 90 -0.95 1.40 -20.43
CA GLY A 90 0.26 0.58 -20.35
C GLY A 90 1.44 1.33 -19.76
N LEU A 91 2.36 0.57 -19.14
CA LEU A 91 3.53 1.00 -18.37
C LEU A 91 3.21 1.95 -17.20
N THR A 92 3.47 1.45 -15.99
CA THR A 92 3.06 2.06 -14.73
C THR A 92 4.26 2.72 -14.06
N PRO A 93 4.47 4.05 -14.17
CA PRO A 93 5.48 4.73 -13.36
C PRO A 93 4.93 4.92 -11.94
N LEU A 94 5.01 3.86 -11.13
CA LEU A 94 4.55 3.85 -9.74
C LEU A 94 5.18 4.99 -8.91
N ALA A 95 6.43 5.33 -9.21
CA ALA A 95 7.11 6.49 -8.64
C ALA A 95 6.38 7.81 -8.93
N GLU A 96 5.93 8.06 -10.16
CA GLU A 96 5.19 9.28 -10.52
C GLU A 96 3.86 9.37 -9.78
N ALA A 97 3.16 8.26 -9.58
CA ALA A 97 1.90 8.28 -8.83
C ALA A 97 2.10 8.59 -7.35
N LEU A 98 3.19 8.10 -6.75
CA LEU A 98 3.56 8.49 -5.39
C LEU A 98 3.96 9.97 -5.31
N ARG A 99 4.70 10.49 -6.31
CA ARG A 99 5.01 11.94 -6.41
C ARG A 99 3.74 12.78 -6.49
N LYS A 100 2.80 12.40 -7.36
CA LYS A 100 1.53 13.11 -7.51
C LYS A 100 0.69 13.07 -6.24
N SER A 101 0.68 11.92 -5.56
CA SER A 101 0.01 11.79 -4.25
C SER A 101 0.58 12.74 -3.21
N LEU A 102 1.91 12.90 -3.16
CA LEU A 102 2.56 13.86 -2.26
C LEU A 102 2.23 15.31 -2.62
N GLU A 103 2.14 15.65 -3.91
CA GLU A 103 1.67 16.96 -4.35
C GLU A 103 0.23 17.22 -3.89
N THR A 104 -0.67 16.27 -4.08
CA THR A 104 -2.07 16.39 -3.63
C THR A 104 -2.16 16.52 -2.11
N ILE A 105 -1.39 15.74 -1.35
CA ILE A 105 -1.36 15.85 0.12
C ILE A 105 -0.82 17.21 0.56
N ARG A 106 0.20 17.76 -0.11
CA ARG A 106 0.69 19.12 0.18
C ARG A 106 -0.41 20.16 -0.03
N ARG A 107 -1.18 20.08 -1.11
CA ARG A 107 -2.32 20.98 -1.36
C ARG A 107 -3.40 20.85 -0.30
N GLU A 108 -3.68 19.64 0.18
CA GLU A 108 -4.64 19.42 1.27
C GLU A 108 -4.13 19.95 2.61
N ARG A 109 -2.83 19.76 2.93
CA ARG A 109 -2.21 20.34 4.13
C ARG A 109 -2.22 21.87 4.13
N MET A 110 -2.15 22.50 2.96
CA MET A 110 -2.30 23.96 2.83
C MET A 110 -3.74 24.44 3.10
N ARG A 111 -4.74 23.56 2.92
CA ARG A 111 -6.15 23.87 3.20
C ARG A 111 -6.50 23.63 4.68
N ASN A 112 -5.98 22.55 5.24
CA ASN A 112 -6.12 22.17 6.64
C ASN A 112 -4.85 21.44 7.07
N ASP A 113 -4.10 22.00 8.00
CA ASP A 113 -2.85 21.42 8.50
C ASP A 113 -3.10 20.27 9.49
N ASP A 114 -4.26 20.25 10.15
CA ASP A 114 -4.73 19.16 11.00
C ASP A 114 -5.45 18.08 10.19
N ILE A 115 -4.69 17.41 9.31
CA ILE A 115 -5.10 16.20 8.61
C ILE A 115 -4.10 15.06 8.81
N GLU A 116 -4.59 13.83 8.87
CA GLU A 116 -3.76 12.62 8.88
C GLU A 116 -3.75 12.02 7.45
N PRO A 117 -2.66 12.17 6.67
CA PRO A 117 -2.63 11.67 5.30
C PRO A 117 -2.32 10.18 5.24
N LEU A 118 -3.13 9.47 4.45
CA LEU A 118 -3.00 8.05 4.17
C LEU A 118 -2.97 7.83 2.65
N VAL A 119 -1.91 7.22 2.14
CA VAL A 119 -1.84 6.72 0.77
C VAL A 119 -2.14 5.23 0.78
N ILE A 120 -3.16 4.81 0.05
CA ILE A 120 -3.48 3.40 -0.17
C ILE A 120 -3.16 3.09 -1.63
N LEU A 121 -2.12 2.31 -1.86
CA LEU A 121 -1.70 1.88 -3.17
C LEU A 121 -2.31 0.52 -3.48
N ILE A 122 -3.11 0.43 -4.53
CA ILE A 122 -3.83 -0.77 -4.96
C ILE A 122 -3.32 -1.20 -6.33
N SER A 123 -2.67 -2.36 -6.40
CA SER A 123 -2.07 -2.91 -7.63
C SER A 123 -1.91 -4.43 -7.48
N ASP A 124 -1.66 -5.14 -8.57
CA ASP A 124 -1.15 -6.52 -8.51
C ASP A 124 0.36 -6.55 -8.18
N PHE A 125 1.02 -5.39 -8.23
CA PHE A 125 2.47 -5.21 -8.03
C PHE A 125 3.31 -6.10 -8.95
N SER A 126 2.76 -6.46 -10.11
CA SER A 126 3.45 -7.29 -11.08
C SER A 126 4.67 -6.55 -11.64
N PRO A 127 5.85 -7.19 -11.73
CA PRO A 127 7.08 -6.55 -12.16
C PRO A 127 7.14 -6.51 -13.69
N ASN A 128 6.29 -5.71 -14.31
CA ASN A 128 6.60 -5.20 -15.65
C ASN A 128 7.47 -3.95 -15.57
N ILE A 129 8.36 -3.90 -14.57
CA ILE A 129 9.32 -2.82 -14.39
C ILE A 129 10.60 -3.23 -15.13
N PRO A 130 10.89 -2.67 -16.32
CA PRO A 130 12.15 -2.95 -17.00
C PRO A 130 13.31 -2.53 -16.09
N LEU A 131 14.29 -3.42 -15.89
CA LEU A 131 15.49 -3.15 -15.08
C LEU A 131 16.36 -2.04 -15.67
N ALA A 132 16.13 -1.63 -16.91
CA ALA A 132 16.75 -0.49 -17.55
C ALA A 132 15.73 0.24 -18.42
N GLN A 133 15.63 1.56 -18.26
CA GLN A 133 15.20 2.44 -19.34
C GLN A 133 16.32 3.43 -19.59
N SER A 134 16.89 3.37 -20.79
CA SER A 134 17.73 4.43 -21.34
C SER A 134 16.85 5.64 -21.57
N ILE A 135 17.08 6.74 -20.84
CA ILE A 135 16.55 8.05 -21.24
C ILE A 135 17.64 9.09 -21.08
N GLY A 136 18.13 9.56 -22.22
CA GLY A 136 18.69 10.90 -22.44
C GLY A 136 20.04 11.25 -21.79
N PRO A 137 20.91 12.04 -22.45
CA PRO A 137 22.07 12.63 -21.80
C PRO A 137 21.63 13.58 -20.67
N GLY A 138 22.23 13.46 -19.47
CA GLY A 138 22.10 14.45 -18.38
C GLY A 138 21.24 14.08 -17.17
N HIS A 139 20.63 12.89 -17.12
CA HIS A 139 19.90 12.41 -15.93
C HIS A 139 20.67 11.29 -15.22
N GLU A 140 20.70 11.31 -13.87
CA GLU A 140 21.19 10.18 -13.08
C GLU A 140 20.42 8.90 -13.48
N ARG A 141 21.13 7.88 -13.95
CA ARG A 141 20.52 6.62 -14.41
C ARG A 141 19.92 5.87 -13.21
N TYR A 142 18.60 5.86 -13.10
CA TYR A 142 17.90 5.02 -12.14
C TYR A 142 17.03 3.99 -12.85
N THR A 143 17.05 2.76 -12.35
CA THR A 143 16.03 1.78 -12.74
C THR A 143 14.67 2.23 -12.18
N PRO A 144 13.52 1.91 -12.80
CA PRO A 144 12.24 2.35 -12.27
C PRO A 144 11.94 1.76 -10.88
N VAL A 145 12.58 0.64 -10.52
CA VAL A 145 12.54 0.10 -9.15
C VAL A 145 13.34 0.97 -8.17
N GLN A 146 14.50 1.48 -8.57
CA GLN A 146 15.26 2.43 -7.74
C GLN A 146 14.50 3.74 -7.56
N ASP A 147 13.85 4.25 -8.61
CA ASP A 147 13.06 5.47 -8.53
C ASP A 147 11.82 5.30 -7.62
N LEU A 148 11.20 4.12 -7.67
CA LEU A 148 10.13 3.72 -6.77
C LEU A 148 10.59 3.70 -5.31
N VAL A 149 11.72 3.04 -5.00
CA VAL A 149 12.27 2.98 -3.64
C VAL A 149 12.63 4.39 -3.14
N ARG A 150 13.25 5.22 -4.00
CA ARG A 150 13.56 6.62 -3.68
C ARG A 150 12.29 7.40 -3.34
N THR A 151 11.27 7.29 -4.18
CA THR A 151 10.03 8.03 -3.99
C THR A 151 9.26 7.53 -2.75
N ALA A 152 9.21 6.23 -2.50
CA ALA A 152 8.66 5.67 -1.27
C ALA A 152 9.37 6.21 -0.01
N ARG A 153 10.69 6.35 -0.04
CA ARG A 153 11.45 7.00 1.04
C ARG A 153 11.11 8.49 1.21
N LEU A 154 10.75 9.20 0.14
CA LEU A 154 10.24 10.57 0.22
C LEU A 154 8.87 10.61 0.91
N VAL A 155 7.98 9.66 0.61
CA VAL A 155 6.69 9.51 1.31
C VAL A 155 6.90 9.36 2.82
N ARG A 156 7.86 8.50 3.21
CA ARG A 156 8.26 8.34 4.61
C ARG A 156 8.76 9.64 5.23
N LYS A 157 9.67 10.35 4.56
CA LYS A 157 10.19 11.66 5.02
C LYS A 157 9.09 12.71 5.17
N ALA A 158 8.07 12.69 4.31
CA ALA A 158 6.92 13.58 4.36
C ALA A 158 5.92 13.25 5.49
N LYS A 159 6.21 12.21 6.30
CA LYS A 159 5.34 11.68 7.37
C LYS A 159 3.95 11.31 6.82
N VAL A 160 3.91 10.75 5.62
CA VAL A 160 2.69 10.23 5.00
C VAL A 160 2.65 8.73 5.22
N ARG A 161 1.53 8.22 5.73
CA ARG A 161 1.37 6.77 5.90
C ARG A 161 1.08 6.15 4.55
N LEU A 162 1.75 5.05 4.21
CA LEU A 162 1.52 4.31 2.97
C LEU A 162 1.14 2.86 3.30
N ALA A 163 0.05 2.39 2.73
CA ALA A 163 -0.33 0.99 2.72
C ALA A 163 -0.30 0.47 1.27
N ALA A 164 0.39 -0.64 1.04
CA ALA A 164 0.33 -1.36 -0.23
C ALA A 164 -0.71 -2.47 -0.12
N VAL A 165 -1.69 -2.51 -1.01
CA VAL A 165 -2.77 -3.50 -1.03
C VAL A 165 -2.70 -4.24 -2.35
N THR A 166 -2.30 -5.51 -2.29
CA THR A 166 -2.35 -6.38 -3.46
C THR A 166 -3.74 -7.00 -3.60
N VAL A 167 -4.26 -6.98 -4.83
CA VAL A 167 -5.54 -7.60 -5.21
C VAL A 167 -5.33 -8.95 -5.90
N ASP A 168 -4.09 -9.38 -6.08
CA ASP A 168 -3.75 -10.63 -6.74
C ASP A 168 -4.00 -11.85 -5.81
N PRO A 169 -4.98 -12.72 -6.10
CA PRO A 169 -5.29 -13.88 -5.27
C PRO A 169 -4.15 -14.90 -5.20
N GLU A 170 -3.30 -14.97 -6.23
CA GLU A 170 -2.17 -15.92 -6.31
C GLU A 170 -1.12 -15.63 -5.23
N GLN A 171 -1.05 -14.38 -4.74
CA GLN A 171 -0.13 -13.99 -3.69
C GLN A 171 -0.51 -14.50 -2.29
N SER A 172 -1.63 -15.22 -2.17
CA SER A 172 -2.01 -15.95 -0.95
C SER A 172 -1.10 -17.13 -0.60
N LYS A 173 -0.18 -17.54 -1.51
CA LYS A 173 0.74 -18.68 -1.31
C LYS A 173 1.67 -18.49 -0.11
N TRP A 174 2.33 -17.33 0.02
CA TRP A 174 3.25 -17.04 1.13
C TRP A 174 2.57 -17.03 2.51
N PRO A 175 1.44 -16.31 2.71
CA PRO A 175 0.69 -16.38 3.96
C PRO A 175 0.29 -17.79 4.35
N LYS A 176 -0.19 -18.60 3.39
CA LYS A 176 -0.60 -20.00 3.64
C LYS A 176 0.58 -20.88 4.02
N PHE A 177 1.70 -20.75 3.31
CA PHE A 177 2.91 -21.53 3.53
C PHE A 177 3.53 -21.22 4.90
N LEU A 178 3.69 -19.93 5.22
CA LEU A 178 4.34 -19.50 6.47
C LEU A 178 3.38 -19.41 7.65
N LYS A 179 2.06 -19.55 7.42
CA LYS A 179 0.99 -19.38 8.43
C LYS A 179 1.10 -18.05 9.18
N ARG A 180 1.34 -16.97 8.42
CA ARG A 180 1.52 -15.61 8.92
C ARG A 180 0.69 -14.63 8.08
N PRO A 181 0.31 -13.46 8.63
CA PRO A 181 -0.26 -12.37 7.83
C PRO A 181 0.66 -12.00 6.67
N TYR A 182 0.09 -11.53 5.55
CA TYR A 182 0.84 -11.34 4.30
C TYR A 182 2.12 -10.51 4.46
N HIS A 183 2.08 -9.39 5.19
CA HIS A 183 3.28 -8.58 5.43
C HIS A 183 4.39 -9.36 6.15
N GLU A 184 4.04 -10.07 7.22
CA GLU A 184 4.99 -10.83 8.04
C GLU A 184 5.55 -12.02 7.27
N ALA A 185 4.70 -12.68 6.47
CA ALA A 185 5.13 -13.77 5.60
C ALA A 185 6.19 -13.30 4.60
N LEU A 186 5.96 -12.16 3.94
CA LEU A 186 6.94 -11.59 3.01
C LEU A 186 8.20 -11.10 3.74
N GLU A 187 8.09 -10.45 4.89
CA GLU A 187 9.27 -10.02 5.65
C GLU A 187 10.16 -11.21 6.04
N LEU A 188 9.55 -12.27 6.55
CA LEU A 188 10.23 -13.49 6.96
C LEU A 188 10.90 -14.19 5.76
N ALA A 189 10.21 -14.32 4.63
CA ALA A 189 10.78 -14.89 3.42
C ALA A 189 11.98 -14.07 2.90
N ALA A 190 11.87 -12.74 2.94
CA ALA A 190 12.98 -11.84 2.58
C ALA A 190 14.19 -12.04 3.51
N MET A 191 13.96 -12.14 4.83
CA MET A 191 15.03 -12.36 5.81
C MET A 191 15.71 -13.73 5.68
N LEU A 192 14.96 -14.79 5.40
CA LEU A 192 15.52 -16.12 5.17
C LEU A 192 16.43 -16.13 3.93
N ARG A 193 15.97 -15.51 2.84
CA ARG A 193 16.79 -15.40 1.63
C ARG A 193 18.00 -14.51 1.84
N MET A 194 17.85 -13.40 2.57
CA MET A 194 18.93 -12.49 2.94
C MET A 194 20.05 -13.25 3.68
N ARG A 195 19.68 -14.11 4.66
CA ARG A 195 20.63 -14.98 5.38
C ARG A 195 21.32 -15.96 4.42
N LYS A 196 20.58 -16.62 3.54
CA LYS A 196 21.12 -17.60 2.57
C LYS A 196 22.13 -16.97 1.60
N GLU A 197 21.88 -15.73 1.17
CA GLU A 197 22.72 -15.00 0.20
C GLU A 197 23.80 -14.12 0.87
N GLY A 198 23.90 -14.11 2.20
CA GLY A 198 24.86 -13.26 2.93
C GLY A 198 24.61 -11.75 2.82
N LEU A 199 23.38 -11.34 2.50
CA LEU A 199 22.99 -9.93 2.38
C LEU A 199 22.61 -9.33 3.74
N GLN A 200 22.59 -8.00 3.84
CA GLN A 200 22.31 -7.28 5.09
C GLN A 200 21.00 -6.49 5.05
N ASP A 201 20.43 -6.30 3.87
CA ASP A 201 19.20 -5.52 3.68
C ASP A 201 18.13 -6.31 2.91
N PRO A 202 16.89 -6.39 3.42
CA PRO A 202 15.79 -7.08 2.74
C PRO A 202 15.41 -6.45 1.39
N ILE A 203 15.54 -5.13 1.24
CA ILE A 203 15.24 -4.48 -0.04
C ILE A 203 16.30 -4.89 -1.07
N GLU A 204 17.58 -4.84 -0.71
CA GLU A 204 18.66 -5.33 -1.58
C GLU A 204 18.46 -6.79 -1.99
N THR A 205 18.03 -7.64 -1.05
CA THR A 205 17.72 -9.05 -1.32
C THR A 205 16.62 -9.21 -2.36
N ILE A 206 15.51 -8.47 -2.23
CA ILE A 206 14.40 -8.51 -3.19
C ILE A 206 14.85 -8.03 -4.58
N LEU A 207 15.74 -7.03 -4.64
CA LEU A 207 16.23 -6.51 -5.92
C LEU A 207 17.18 -7.48 -6.62
N LYS A 208 17.95 -8.26 -5.86
CA LYS A 208 18.91 -9.24 -6.39
C LYS A 208 18.28 -10.58 -6.79
N VAL A 209 17.15 -10.96 -6.17
CA VAL A 209 16.50 -12.26 -6.39
C VAL A 209 15.32 -12.11 -7.35
N ASP A 210 15.47 -12.67 -8.55
CA ASP A 210 14.53 -12.54 -9.66
C ASP A 210 13.10 -12.97 -9.30
N GLU A 211 12.94 -14.09 -8.57
CA GLU A 211 11.64 -14.58 -8.11
C GLU A 211 10.98 -13.67 -7.07
N PHE A 212 11.77 -12.90 -6.31
CA PHE A 212 11.22 -11.98 -5.30
C PHE A 212 10.77 -10.68 -5.95
N ARG A 213 11.41 -10.23 -7.03
CA ARG A 213 10.95 -9.05 -7.76
C ARG A 213 9.51 -9.18 -8.22
N THR A 214 9.05 -10.40 -8.53
CA THR A 214 7.66 -10.66 -8.95
C THR A 214 6.66 -10.66 -7.84
N THR A 215 7.03 -11.17 -6.67
CA THR A 215 6.04 -11.43 -5.61
C THR A 215 6.11 -10.41 -4.47
N PHE A 216 7.22 -9.67 -4.35
CA PHE A 216 7.48 -8.80 -3.20
C PHE A 216 7.31 -7.32 -3.53
N GLY A 217 6.77 -6.96 -4.70
CA GLY A 217 6.59 -5.56 -5.12
C GLY A 217 5.80 -4.74 -4.09
N ALA A 218 4.69 -5.29 -3.57
CA ALA A 218 3.89 -4.64 -2.52
C ALA A 218 4.72 -4.41 -1.25
N PHE A 219 5.45 -5.43 -0.82
CA PHE A 219 6.30 -5.37 0.37
C PHE A 219 7.47 -4.40 0.20
N LEU A 220 8.11 -4.37 -0.97
CA LEU A 220 9.20 -3.45 -1.31
C LEU A 220 8.76 -2.00 -1.14
N VAL A 221 7.63 -1.61 -1.73
CA VAL A 221 7.11 -0.24 -1.67
C VAL A 221 6.71 0.12 -0.25
N ALA A 222 5.93 -0.73 0.39
CA ALA A 222 5.50 -0.53 1.76
C ALA A 222 6.69 -0.37 2.72
N ARG A 223 7.66 -1.29 2.66
CA ARG A 223 8.85 -1.27 3.52
C ARG A 223 9.70 -0.02 3.29
N ALA A 224 9.92 0.36 2.03
CA ALA A 224 10.66 1.58 1.70
C ALA A 224 9.96 2.86 2.24
N ALA A 225 8.63 2.88 2.23
CA ALA A 225 7.81 3.94 2.80
C ALA A 225 7.64 3.87 4.33
N GLY A 226 8.09 2.79 4.98
CA GLY A 226 7.89 2.55 6.41
C GLY A 226 6.44 2.16 6.77
N GLY A 227 5.69 1.65 5.81
CA GLY A 227 4.35 1.12 5.96
C GLY A 227 4.28 -0.40 5.86
N ARG A 228 3.08 -0.93 5.62
CA ARG A 228 2.81 -2.37 5.49
C ARG A 228 2.13 -2.72 4.16
N ALA A 229 2.28 -3.99 3.80
CA ALA A 229 1.68 -4.59 2.61
C ALA A 229 0.59 -5.56 3.03
N TYR A 230 -0.50 -5.63 2.28
CA TYR A 230 -1.69 -6.38 2.63
C TYR A 230 -2.26 -7.10 1.43
N LEU A 231 -2.87 -8.25 1.65
CA LEU A 231 -3.81 -8.83 0.69
C LEU A 231 -5.17 -8.18 0.90
N SER A 232 -5.84 -7.79 -0.19
CA SER A 232 -7.20 -7.25 -0.14
C SER A 232 -8.15 -8.19 0.60
N GLN A 233 -8.08 -9.49 0.30
CA GLN A 233 -8.90 -10.52 0.94
C GLN A 233 -8.64 -10.69 2.45
N GLU A 234 -7.44 -10.37 2.93
CA GLU A 234 -7.16 -10.35 4.37
C GLU A 234 -7.83 -9.13 5.01
N LEU A 235 -7.68 -7.95 4.41
CA LEU A 235 -8.31 -6.72 4.89
C LEU A 235 -9.83 -6.81 4.94
N MET A 236 -10.46 -7.47 3.96
CA MET A 236 -11.92 -7.63 3.93
C MET A 236 -12.48 -8.46 5.11
N LYS A 237 -11.64 -9.28 5.77
CA LYS A 237 -12.00 -10.06 6.96
C LYS A 237 -11.86 -9.28 8.27
N GLU A 238 -11.14 -8.17 8.24
CA GLU A 238 -10.92 -7.34 9.42
C GLU A 238 -12.20 -6.58 9.80
N SER A 239 -12.35 -6.28 11.10
CA SER A 239 -13.48 -5.49 11.60
C SER A 239 -13.43 -4.04 11.13
N SER A 240 -12.23 -3.48 10.94
CA SER A 240 -11.99 -2.15 10.37
C SER A 240 -10.74 -2.16 9.49
N ILE A 241 -10.92 -1.88 8.20
CA ILE A 241 -9.84 -1.68 7.24
C ILE A 241 -8.99 -0.49 7.69
N LEU A 242 -9.61 0.64 8.00
CA LEU A 242 -8.88 1.84 8.39
C LEU A 242 -8.09 1.62 9.69
N GLY A 243 -8.69 0.98 10.70
CA GLY A 243 -7.99 0.59 11.92
C GLY A 243 -6.75 -0.26 11.63
N THR A 244 -6.87 -1.26 10.75
CA THR A 244 -5.75 -2.13 10.35
C THR A 244 -4.67 -1.38 9.57
N LEU A 245 -5.05 -0.48 8.67
CA LEU A 245 -4.11 0.34 7.88
C LEU A 245 -3.41 1.44 8.70
N LEU A 246 -4.01 1.87 9.80
CA LEU A 246 -3.51 2.98 10.63
C LEU A 246 -2.72 2.48 11.84
N SER A 247 -3.02 1.28 12.35
CA SER A 247 -2.29 0.62 13.45
C SER A 247 -0.86 0.18 13.07
N SER A 248 -0.60 -0.02 11.78
CA SER A 248 0.66 -0.49 11.18
C SER A 248 1.90 0.32 11.59
N GLY A 249 1.72 1.61 11.90
CA GLY A 249 2.81 2.51 12.31
C GLY A 249 3.31 2.32 13.74
N ARG A 250 2.59 1.57 14.59
CA ARG A 250 2.95 1.39 16.01
C ARG A 250 3.82 0.16 16.27
N SER A 251 3.77 -0.83 15.39
CA SER A 251 4.45 -2.12 15.58
C SER A 251 5.74 -2.13 14.76
N ARG A 252 6.81 -1.61 15.38
CA ARG A 252 8.22 -1.85 15.00
C ARG A 252 8.65 -3.26 15.42
N THR A 253 7.81 -4.28 15.26
CA THR A 253 8.26 -5.65 15.47
C THR A 253 9.17 -5.97 14.30
N ARG A 254 10.46 -5.65 14.45
CA ARG A 254 11.50 -6.31 13.68
C ARG A 254 11.40 -7.76 14.10
N LEU A 255 11.01 -8.63 13.16
CA LEU A 255 11.14 -10.08 13.34
C LEU A 255 12.53 -10.36 13.93
N ARG A 256 12.58 -11.09 15.04
CA ARG A 256 13.80 -11.39 15.79
C ARG A 256 14.45 -12.63 15.18
N GLU A 257 15.74 -12.85 15.46
CA GLU A 257 16.41 -14.09 15.02
C GLU A 257 15.71 -15.37 15.48
N GLN A 258 14.98 -15.30 16.60
CA GLN A 258 14.16 -16.40 17.12
C GLN A 258 13.02 -16.78 16.18
N ASP A 259 12.44 -15.80 15.45
CA ASP A 259 11.39 -16.06 14.46
C ASP A 259 11.95 -16.84 13.26
N LEU A 260 13.23 -16.63 12.91
CA LEU A 260 13.91 -17.39 11.83
C LEU A 260 14.09 -18.87 12.18
N ARG A 261 14.40 -19.19 13.45
CA ARG A 261 14.56 -20.59 13.91
C ARG A 261 13.25 -21.37 13.84
N SER A 262 12.11 -20.72 14.07
CA SER A 262 10.80 -21.38 13.99
C SER A 262 10.41 -21.79 12.56
N VAL A 263 11.12 -21.27 11.55
CA VAL A 263 10.74 -21.39 10.14
C VAL A 263 11.71 -22.26 9.34
N GLU A 264 12.91 -22.52 9.85
CA GLU A 264 13.84 -23.53 9.30
C GLU A 264 13.18 -24.92 9.20
N VAL A 265 12.15 -25.19 10.01
CA VAL A 265 11.33 -26.41 9.94
C VAL A 265 10.51 -26.52 8.64
N TYR A 266 10.17 -25.39 8.01
CA TYR A 266 9.37 -25.35 6.78
C TYR A 266 10.22 -25.33 5.51
N LEU A 267 11.54 -25.13 5.62
CA LEU A 267 12.43 -25.16 4.46
C LEU A 267 12.88 -26.62 4.20
N PRO A 268 12.79 -27.12 2.94
CA PRO A 268 13.39 -28.39 2.61
C PRO A 268 14.91 -28.32 2.84
N LYS A 269 15.47 -29.39 3.43
CA LYS A 269 16.90 -29.54 3.67
C LYS A 269 17.70 -29.58 2.37
#